data_AF-A0A3D0ZCT5-F1
#
_entry.id   AF-A0A3D0ZCT5-F1
#
_cell.length_a   1.000
_cell.length_b   1.000
_cell.length_c   1.000
_cell.angle_alpha   90.00
_cell.angle_beta   90.00
_cell.angle_gamma   90.00
#
_symmetry.space_group_name_H-M   'P 1'
#
loop_
_entity.id
_entity.type
_entity.pdbx_description
1 polymer ?
#
loop_
_entity_poly.entity_id
_entity_poly.type
_entity_poly.pdbx_seq_one_letter_code
_entity_poly.pdbx_strand_id
1 'polypeptide(L)'
;MLLFVKNIFEKFDQQNIFIRETTPTVVDGAQKAALNRKGNMLFNAGDVETARRIFVTTGYTDGLCRVGDYYKSQSRLIDALQMYWLAPDHTKAEPIIAQLSGLLRGLLREEKEFSNG
;
A
#
# COMPACT_ATOMS: atom_id res chain seq x y z
N MET A 1 -4.40 -8.86 -25.99
CA MET A 1 -4.06 -7.66 -25.18
C MET A 1 -5.10 -7.37 -24.09
N LEU A 2 -6.38 -7.15 -24.43
CA LEU A 2 -7.46 -6.88 -23.46
C LEU A 2 -7.70 -7.98 -22.40
N LEU A 3 -7.49 -9.26 -22.74
CA LEU A 3 -7.61 -10.39 -21.81
C LEU A 3 -6.51 -10.44 -20.74
N PHE A 4 -5.32 -9.91 -21.04
CA PHE A 4 -4.17 -9.96 -20.12
C PHE A 4 -4.30 -8.91 -19.01
N VAL A 5 -4.79 -7.72 -19.36
CA VAL A 5 -5.03 -6.62 -18.41
C VAL A 5 -6.11 -7.00 -17.38
N LYS A 6 -7.18 -7.66 -17.80
CA LYS A 6 -8.27 -8.09 -16.91
C LYS A 6 -7.77 -9.03 -15.79
N ASN A 7 -6.89 -9.97 -16.12
CA ASN A 7 -6.35 -10.97 -15.20
C ASN A 7 -5.42 -10.35 -14.13
N ILE A 8 -4.74 -9.26 -14.46
CA ILE A 8 -3.88 -8.52 -13.53
C ILE A 8 -4.72 -7.83 -12.45
N PHE A 9 -5.83 -7.19 -12.81
CA PHE A 9 -6.66 -6.46 -11.85
C PHE A 9 -7.43 -7.39 -10.88
N GLU A 10 -7.87 -8.56 -11.33
CA GLU A 10 -8.52 -9.56 -10.46
C GLU A 10 -7.59 -10.07 -9.35
N LYS A 11 -6.29 -10.20 -9.63
CA LYS A 11 -5.29 -10.59 -8.61
C LYS A 11 -5.09 -9.53 -7.54
N PHE A 12 -5.21 -8.25 -7.89
CA PHE A 12 -5.06 -7.14 -6.95
C PHE A 12 -6.29 -6.96 -6.05
N ASP A 13 -7.48 -7.37 -6.50
CA ASP A 13 -8.69 -7.36 -5.69
C ASP A 13 -8.63 -8.39 -4.54
N GLN A 14 -7.99 -9.54 -4.78
CA GLN A 14 -7.72 -10.55 -3.75
C GLN A 14 -6.67 -10.11 -2.72
N GLN A 15 -5.83 -9.13 -3.07
CA GLN A 15 -4.76 -8.60 -2.20
C GLN A 15 -5.21 -7.41 -1.34
N ASN A 16 -6.50 -7.03 -1.37
CA ASN A 16 -7.03 -5.87 -0.63
C ASN A 16 -6.30 -4.55 -0.99
N ILE A 17 -5.86 -4.41 -2.24
CA ILE A 17 -5.19 -3.19 -2.73
C ILE A 17 -6.19 -2.07 -3.01
N PHE A 18 -7.45 -2.41 -3.31
CA PHE A 18 -8.52 -1.46 -3.52
C PHE A 18 -9.31 -1.18 -2.24
N ILE A 19 -9.61 0.10 -2.00
CA ILE A 19 -10.56 0.52 -0.96
C ILE A 19 -11.94 0.08 -1.44
N ARG A 20 -12.54 -0.91 -0.78
CA ARG A 20 -13.93 -1.30 -1.03
C ARG A 20 -14.83 -0.17 -0.52
N GLU A 21 -15.86 0.18 -1.32
CA GLU A 21 -16.96 1.06 -0.89
C GLU A 21 -17.81 0.33 0.16
N THR A 22 -17.27 0.15 1.35
CA THR A 22 -18.08 -0.11 2.54
C THR A 22 -18.49 1.25 3.07
N THR A 23 -19.80 1.49 3.20
CA THR A 23 -20.36 2.60 3.97
C THR A 23 -19.53 2.76 5.23
N PRO A 24 -18.83 3.89 5.44
CA PRO A 24 -17.93 4.04 6.56
C PRO A 24 -18.76 3.81 7.82
N THR A 25 -18.51 2.71 8.52
CA THR A 25 -19.05 2.55 9.86
C THR A 25 -18.43 3.71 10.63
N VAL A 26 -19.26 4.63 11.12
CA VAL A 26 -18.79 5.77 11.90
C VAL A 26 -18.18 5.19 13.18
N VAL A 27 -16.87 4.96 13.15
CA VAL A 27 -16.13 4.53 14.33
C VAL A 27 -15.98 5.77 15.19
N ASP A 28 -16.68 5.80 16.31
CA ASP A 28 -16.55 6.88 17.30
C ASP A 28 -15.06 7.04 17.71
N GLY A 29 -14.65 8.26 18.05
CA GLY A 29 -13.27 8.61 18.36
C GLY A 29 -12.66 7.72 19.45
N ALA A 30 -13.45 7.34 20.45
CA ALA A 30 -13.03 6.42 21.51
C ALA A 30 -12.73 5.01 20.98
N GLN A 31 -13.59 4.49 20.11
CA GLN A 31 -13.42 3.18 19.48
C GLN A 31 -12.22 3.18 18.53
N LYS A 32 -12.02 4.26 17.76
CA LYS A 32 -10.84 4.45 16.91
C LYS A 32 -9.55 4.44 17.73
N ALA A 33 -9.53 5.16 18.85
CA ALA A 33 -8.37 5.18 19.74
C ALA A 33 -8.08 3.80 20.37
N ALA A 34 -9.12 3.07 20.79
CA ALA A 34 -8.97 1.72 21.33
C ALA A 34 -8.41 0.74 20.28
N LEU A 35 -8.90 0.82 19.05
CA LEU A 35 -8.39 0.04 17.92
C LEU A 35 -6.93 0.39 17.64
N ASN A 36 -6.56 1.67 17.57
CA ASN A 36 -5.17 2.08 17.33
C ASN A 36 -4.21 1.57 18.42
N ARG A 37 -4.62 1.59 19.70
CA ARG A 37 -3.84 0.98 20.79
C ARG A 37 -3.65 -0.52 20.58
N LYS A 38 -4.70 -1.25 20.17
CA LYS A 38 -4.60 -2.67 19.82
C LYS A 38 -3.66 -2.91 18.64
N GLY A 39 -3.76 -2.10 17.59
CA GLY A 39 -2.85 -2.15 16.45
C GLY A 39 -1.40 -1.91 16.86
N ASN A 40 -1.14 -0.94 17.74
CA ASN A 40 0.20 -0.70 18.28
C ASN A 40 0.75 -1.89 19.07
N MET A 41 -0.08 -2.54 19.89
CA MET A 41 0.33 -3.75 20.62
C MET A 41 0.70 -4.89 19.66
N LEU A 42 -0.12 -5.13 18.64
CA LEU A 42 0.12 -6.16 17.63
C LEU A 42 1.41 -5.88 16.82
N PHE A 43 1.60 -4.63 16.40
CA PHE A 43 2.81 -4.24 15.67
C PHE A 43 4.07 -4.48 16.52
N ASN A 44 4.05 -4.06 17.78
CA ASN A 44 5.17 -4.24 18.70
C ASN A 44 5.44 -5.73 19.01
N ALA A 45 4.40 -6.58 18.92
CA ALA A 45 4.52 -8.03 19.05
C ALA A 45 4.97 -8.74 17.76
N GLY A 46 5.20 -7.99 16.67
CA GLY A 46 5.61 -8.53 15.37
C GLY A 46 4.47 -8.98 14.46
N ASP A 47 3.20 -8.91 14.91
CA ASP A 47 2.03 -9.16 14.05
C ASP A 47 1.69 -7.91 13.22
N VAL A 48 2.59 -7.60 12.29
CA VAL A 48 2.52 -6.40 11.46
C VAL A 48 1.30 -6.42 10.53
N GLU A 49 0.92 -7.59 9.99
CA GLU A 49 -0.20 -7.69 9.07
C GLU A 49 -1.56 -7.47 9.75
N THR A 50 -1.75 -7.95 10.99
CA THR A 50 -2.97 -7.65 11.74
C THR A 50 -3.00 -6.19 12.18
N ALA A 51 -1.85 -5.63 12.61
CA ALA A 51 -1.75 -4.21 12.91
C ALA A 51 -2.11 -3.33 11.70
N ARG A 52 -1.59 -3.67 10.51
CA ARG A 52 -1.92 -2.98 9.26
C ARG A 52 -3.41 -2.92 8.99
N ARG A 53 -4.11 -4.05 9.09
CA ARG A 53 -5.57 -4.10 8.85
C ARG A 53 -6.29 -3.10 9.74
N ILE A 54 -5.93 -3.03 11.02
CA ILE A 54 -6.49 -2.07 11.96
C ILE A 54 -6.18 -0.64 11.53
N PHE A 55 -4.92 -0.33 11.21
CA PHE A 55 -4.51 1.03 10.84
C PHE A 55 -5.14 1.52 9.54
N VAL A 56 -5.35 0.64 8.56
CA VAL A 56 -6.09 0.94 7.33
C VAL A 56 -7.56 1.23 7.66
N THR A 57 -8.21 0.38 8.47
CA THR A 57 -9.61 0.58 8.87
C THR A 57 -9.82 1.89 9.62
N THR A 58 -8.88 2.27 10.50
CA THR A 58 -8.99 3.50 11.28
C THR A 58 -8.46 4.74 10.59
N GLY A 59 -7.66 4.58 9.52
CA GLY A 59 -6.90 5.67 8.92
C GLY A 59 -5.87 6.27 9.89
N TYR A 60 -5.12 5.42 10.62
CA TYR A 60 -4.13 5.87 11.59
C TYR A 60 -2.77 6.11 10.92
N THR A 61 -2.52 7.37 10.55
CA THR A 61 -1.34 7.82 9.80
C THR A 61 -0.01 7.32 10.35
N ASP A 62 0.27 7.51 11.64
CA ASP A 62 1.54 7.06 12.24
C ASP A 62 1.74 5.54 12.13
N GLY A 63 0.69 4.77 12.44
CA GLY A 63 0.70 3.32 12.29
C GLY A 63 0.94 2.88 10.84
N LEU A 64 0.32 3.54 9.87
CA LEU A 64 0.52 3.28 8.44
C LEU A 64 1.96 3.58 8.01
N CYS A 65 2.55 4.72 8.42
CA CYS A 65 3.96 5.03 8.12
C CYS A 65 4.91 3.97 8.69
N ARG A 66 4.68 3.49 9.92
CA ARG A 66 5.49 2.43 10.55
C ARG A 66 5.39 1.09 9.82
N VAL A 67 4.20 0.72 9.35
CA VAL A 67 4.02 -0.47 8.49
C VAL A 67 4.72 -0.27 7.14
N GLY A 68 4.63 0.93 6.56
CA GLY A 68 5.36 1.28 5.33
C GLY A 68 6.87 1.14 5.48
N ASP A 69 7.44 1.64 6.59
CA ASP A 69 8.86 1.51 6.91
C ASP A 69 9.27 0.03 7.10
N TYR A 70 8.41 -0.76 7.75
CA TYR A 70 8.61 -2.21 7.86
C TYR A 70 8.64 -2.87 6.48
N TYR A 71 7.64 -2.63 5.62
CA TYR A 71 7.63 -3.20 4.26
C TYR A 71 8.82 -2.78 3.42
N LYS A 72 9.21 -1.50 3.49
CA LYS A 72 10.39 -0.99 2.81
C LYS A 72 11.66 -1.73 3.27
N SER A 73 11.81 -1.99 4.57
CA SER A 73 12.95 -2.76 5.12
C SER A 73 13.01 -4.19 4.59
N GLN A 74 11.87 -4.76 4.18
CA GLN A 74 11.75 -6.09 3.59
C GLN A 74 11.78 -6.06 2.05
N SER A 75 12.21 -4.94 1.44
CA SER A 75 12.20 -4.72 -0.01
C SER A 75 10.82 -4.81 -0.68
N ARG A 76 9.73 -4.74 0.10
CA ARG A 76 8.34 -4.75 -0.38
C ARG A 76 7.90 -3.33 -0.77
N LEU A 77 8.50 -2.78 -1.82
CA LEU A 77 8.33 -1.37 -2.19
C LEU A 77 6.90 -0.96 -2.57
N ILE A 78 6.15 -1.83 -3.24
CA ILE A 78 4.76 -1.54 -3.62
C ILE A 78 3.87 -1.47 -2.38
N ASP A 79 4.03 -2.41 -1.45
CA ASP A 79 3.29 -2.42 -0.19
C ASP A 79 3.64 -1.18 0.66
N ALA A 80 4.93 -0.81 0.70
CA ALA A 80 5.38 0.41 1.38
C ALA A 80 4.74 1.67 0.78
N LEU A 81 4.73 1.78 -0.56
CA LEU A 81 4.09 2.88 -1.27
C LEU A 81 2.60 2.98 -0.95
N GLN A 82 1.89 1.85 -0.93
CA GLN A 82 0.48 1.84 -0.57
C GLN A 82 0.26 2.42 0.84
N MET A 83 1.10 2.03 1.81
CA MET A 83 0.98 2.54 3.17
C MET A 83 1.28 4.03 3.28
N TYR A 84 2.33 4.52 2.62
CA TYR A 84 2.66 5.95 2.62
C TYR A 84 1.58 6.79 1.94
N TRP A 85 0.97 6.27 0.87
CA TRP A 85 -0.14 6.94 0.18
C TRP A 85 -1.39 7.05 1.05
N LEU A 86 -1.74 5.99 1.79
CA LEU A 86 -2.84 6.00 2.76
C LEU A 86 -2.55 6.88 3.99
N ALA A 87 -1.27 7.13 4.29
CA ALA A 87 -0.78 7.96 5.39
C ALA A 87 -0.55 9.45 5.01
N PRO A 88 -1.07 9.90 3.86
CA PRO A 88 -0.55 11.03 3.08
C PRO A 88 0.93 11.46 3.26
N ASP A 89 1.87 10.52 3.36
CA ASP A 89 3.30 10.80 3.51
C ASP A 89 3.99 10.87 2.14
N HIS A 90 3.83 12.01 1.46
CA HIS A 90 4.42 12.25 0.14
C HIS A 90 5.96 12.20 0.17
N THR A 91 6.59 12.63 1.27
CA THR A 91 8.04 12.59 1.41
C THR A 91 8.58 11.16 1.30
N LYS A 92 7.87 10.17 1.86
CA LYS A 92 8.24 8.76 1.73
C LYS A 92 7.74 8.10 0.44
N ALA A 93 6.60 8.53 -0.09
CA ALA A 93 6.02 7.98 -1.32
C ALA A 93 6.79 8.36 -2.58
N GLU A 94 7.19 9.63 -2.72
CA GLU A 94 7.80 10.18 -3.94
C GLU A 94 9.05 9.43 -4.43
N PRO A 95 10.02 9.05 -3.56
CA PRO A 95 11.18 8.28 -4.00
C PRO A 95 10.82 6.93 -4.64
N ILE A 96 9.77 6.26 -4.13
CA ILE A 96 9.31 4.98 -4.68
C ILE A 96 8.60 5.21 -6.02
N ILE A 97 7.77 6.25 -6.11
CA ILE A 97 7.09 6.65 -7.36
C ILE A 97 8.12 6.98 -8.46
N ALA A 98 9.16 7.74 -8.12
CA ALA A 98 10.23 8.09 -9.03
C ALA A 98 10.99 6.85 -9.53
N GLN A 99 11.32 5.92 -8.63
CA GLN A 99 11.97 4.65 -8.98
C GLN A 99 11.10 3.81 -9.94
N LEU A 100 9.81 3.64 -9.63
CA LEU A 100 8.88 2.90 -10.49
C LEU A 100 8.71 3.59 -11.85
N SER A 101 8.62 4.91 -11.86
CA SER A 101 8.53 5.70 -13.10
C SER A 101 9.77 5.51 -13.99
N GLY A 102 10.96 5.42 -13.40
CA GLY A 102 12.20 5.13 -14.13
C GLY A 102 12.18 3.73 -14.77
N LEU A 103 11.75 2.72 -14.00
CA LEU A 103 11.61 1.35 -14.51
C LEU A 103 10.63 1.25 -15.68
N LEU A 104 9.45 1.86 -15.54
CA LEU A 104 8.45 1.88 -16.61
C LEU A 104 8.95 2.57 -17.87
N ARG A 105 9.70 3.68 -17.73
CA ARG A 105 10.33 4.35 -18.89
C ARG A 105 11.35 3.45 -19.60
N GLY A 106 12.12 2.67 -18.85
CA GLY A 106 13.06 1.68 -19.41
C GLY A 106 12.32 0.62 -20.23
N LEU A 107 11.32 -0.02 -19.62
CA LEU A 107 10.52 -1.06 -20.28
C LEU A 107 9.83 -0.57 -21.56
N LEU A 108 9.26 0.64 -21.53
CA LEU A 108 8.62 1.25 -22.70
C LEU A 108 9.61 1.60 -23.83
N ARG A 109 10.89 1.79 -23.51
CA ARG A 109 11.93 2.04 -24.51
C ARG A 109 12.36 0.74 -25.18
N GLU A 110 12.56 -0.32 -24.41
CA GLU A 110 12.93 -1.65 -24.92
C GLU A 110 11.87 -2.19 -25.89
N GLU A 111 10.58 -2.02 -25.60
CA GLU A 111 9.48 -2.43 -26.49
C GLU A 111 9.53 -1.75 -27.88
N LYS A 112 9.93 -0.46 -27.92
CA LYS A 112 10.09 0.28 -29.18
C LYS A 112 11.28 -0.20 -29.99
N GLU A 113 12.36 -0.63 -29.34
CA GLU A 113 13.55 -1.12 -30.04
C GLU A 113 13.30 -2.53 -30.62
N PHE A 114 12.52 -3.38 -29.94
CA PHE A 114 12.09 -4.69 -30.45
C PHE A 114 11.04 -4.62 -31.58
N SER A 115 10.20 -3.58 -31.62
CA SER A 115 9.17 -3.45 -32.66
C SER A 115 9.69 -2.84 -33.97
N ASN A 116 10.93 -2.32 -33.98
CA ASN A 116 11.57 -1.65 -35.12
C ASN A 116 12.73 -2.46 -35.73
N GLY A 117 12.96 -3.70 -35.28
CA GLY A 117 13.95 -4.63 -35.83
C GLY A 117 13.27 -5.88 -36.38
#